data_AF-A0A2W5Z7W3-F1
#
_entry.id   AF-A0A2W5Z7W3-F1
#
_cell.length_a   1.000
_cell.length_b   1.000
_cell.length_c   1.000
_cell.angle_alpha   90.00
_cell.angle_beta   90.00
_cell.angle_gamma   90.00
#
_symmetry.space_group_name_H-M   'P 1'
#
loop_
_entity.id
_entity.type
_entity.pdbx_description
1 polymer ?
#
loop_
_entity_poly.entity_id
_entity_poly.type
_entity_poly.pdbx_seq_one_letter_code
_entity_poly.pdbx_strand_id
1 'polypeptide(L)' 'MIADLRELIGKRPFVPFIIHTVDGGGIRVPTVDHIAVPPAGDRVFIFFDKGGYDTIRPLMISRLTVDQETAET' A
#
# COMPACT_ATOMS: atom_id res chain seq x y z
N MET A 1 -11.52 2.73 3.00
CA MET A 1 -10.38 2.25 2.21
C MET A 1 -9.32 3.31 1.94
N ILE A 2 -9.59 4.40 1.19
CA ILE A 2 -8.57 5.45 0.97
C ILE A 2 -8.15 6.16 2.25
N ALA A 3 -9.08 6.41 3.18
CA ALA A 3 -8.76 6.98 4.49
C ALA A 3 -7.80 6.07 5.27
N ASP A 4 -8.10 4.77 5.36
CA ASP A 4 -7.27 3.76 6.03
C ASP A 4 -5.87 3.67 5.39
N LEU A 5 -5.80 3.73 4.05
CA LEU A 5 -4.54 3.74 3.32
C LEU A 5 -3.72 5.00 3.64
N ARG A 6 -4.35 6.18 3.68
CA ARG A 6 -3.69 7.44 4.06
C ARG A 6 -3.21 7.42 5.50
N GLU A 7 -3.96 6.77 6.40
CA GLU A 7 -3.53 6.57 7.78
C GLU A 7 -2.22 5.75 7.83
N LEU A 8 -2.16 4.62 7.14
CA LEU A 8 -0.95 3.79 7.10
C LEU A 8 0.25 4.53 6.49
N ILE A 9 0.05 5.26 5.39
CA ILE A 9 1.08 6.10 4.74
C ILE A 9 1.58 7.21 5.68
N GLY A 10 0.67 7.77 6.49
CA GLY A 10 0.94 8.86 7.43
C GLY A 10 1.65 8.44 8.72
N LYS A 11 1.70 7.13 9.05
CA LYS A 11 2.34 6.66 10.29
C LYS A 11 3.83 7.03 10.35
N ARG A 12 4.28 7.43 11.54
CA ARG A 12 5.68 7.75 11.86
C ARG A 12 6.06 7.04 13.17
N PRO A 13 7.00 6.06 13.15
CA PRO A 13 7.69 5.55 11.97
C PRO A 13 6.72 4.89 10.98
N PHE A 14 7.11 4.87 9.69
CA PHE A 14 6.34 4.15 8.67
C PHE A 14 6.37 2.66 9.01
N VAL A 15 5.22 1.99 8.89
CA VAL A 15 5.12 0.55 9.12
C VAL A 15 4.76 -0.10 7.78
N PRO A 16 5.59 -1.01 7.25
CA PRO A 16 5.28 -1.73 6.03
C PRO A 16 3.92 -2.42 6.09
N PHE A 17 3.22 -2.47 4.96
CA PHE A 17 1.90 -3.10 4.86
C PHE A 17 1.68 -3.72 3.48
N ILE A 18 0.68 -4.58 3.40
CA ILE A 18 0.25 -5.26 2.18
C ILE A 18 -1.12 -4.73 1.79
N ILE A 19 -1.25 -4.33 0.52
CA ILE A 19 -2.53 -4.04 -0.14
C ILE A 19 -3.00 -5.34 -0.76
N HIS A 20 -4.11 -5.88 -0.26
CA HIS A 20 -4.75 -7.05 -0.87
C HIS A 20 -5.76 -6.58 -1.91
N THR A 21 -5.75 -7.22 -3.07
CA THR A 21 -6.65 -6.90 -4.17
C THR A 21 -7.81 -7.89 -4.27
N VAL A 22 -8.90 -7.50 -4.92
CA VAL A 22 -10.12 -8.32 -5.06
C VAL A 22 -9.93 -9.56 -5.93
N ASP A 23 -8.90 -9.57 -6.78
CA ASP A 23 -8.50 -10.71 -7.61
C ASP A 23 -7.62 -11.72 -6.85
N GLY A 24 -7.41 -11.51 -5.54
CA GLY A 24 -6.62 -12.38 -4.68
C GLY A 24 -5.12 -12.05 -4.65
N GLY A 25 -4.69 -11.00 -5.35
CA GLY A 25 -3.32 -10.50 -5.30
C GLY A 25 -2.98 -9.79 -3.98
N GLY A 26 -1.68 -9.61 -3.74
CA GLY A 26 -1.14 -8.88 -2.60
C GLY A 26 0.09 -8.10 -3.03
N ILE A 27 0.11 -6.81 -2.73
CA ILE A 27 1.19 -5.89 -3.10
C ILE A 27 1.81 -5.34 -1.81
N ARG A 28 3.07 -5.66 -1.56
CA ARG A 28 3.83 -5.15 -0.41
C ARG A 28 4.25 -3.71 -0.67
N VAL A 29 4.06 -2.86 0.34
CA VAL A 29 4.52 -1.47 0.37
C VAL A 29 5.59 -1.37 1.46
N PRO A 30 6.88 -1.56 1.12
CA PRO A 30 7.95 -1.66 2.11
C PRO A 30 8.35 -0.31 2.72
N THR A 31 8.19 0.80 2.00
CA THR A 31 8.46 2.15 2.51
C THR A 31 7.43 3.15 2.00
N VAL A 32 7.41 4.35 2.58
CA VAL A 32 6.53 5.45 2.16
C VAL A 32 6.79 5.88 0.70
N ASP A 33 8.01 5.69 0.19
CA ASP A 33 8.39 6.06 -1.18
C ASP A 33 7.80 5.12 -2.24
N HIS A 34 7.32 3.94 -1.82
CA HIS A 34 6.72 2.94 -2.70
C HIS A 34 5.25 3.22 -3.02
N ILE A 35 4.66 4.28 -2.46
CA ILE A 35 3.23 4.55 -2.63
C ILE A 35 2.91 6.04 -2.71
N ALA A 36 1.98 6.38 -3.60
CA ALA A 36 1.34 7.69 -3.62
C ALA A 36 -0.17 7.58 -3.85
N VAL A 37 -0.91 8.43 -3.15
CA VAL A 37 -2.36 8.60 -3.34
C VAL A 37 -2.60 10.07 -3.66
N PRO A 38 -3.02 10.42 -4.90
CA PRO A 38 -3.34 11.79 -5.24
C PRO A 38 -4.41 12.38 -4.31
N PRO A 39 -4.53 13.71 -4.22
CA PRO A 39 -5.56 14.36 -3.41
C PRO A 39 -6.98 13.87 -3.70
N ALA A 40 -7.28 13.60 -4.99
CA ALA A 40 -8.56 13.05 -5.43
C ALA A 40 -8.86 11.64 -4.89
N GLY A 41 -7.83 10.85 -4.58
CA GLY A 41 -7.97 9.49 -4.05
C GLY A 41 -8.61 8.50 -5.03
N ASP A 42 -8.65 8.82 -6.33
CA ASP A 42 -9.23 7.99 -7.38
C ASP A 42 -8.28 6.89 -7.88
N ARG A 43 -7.01 7.00 -7.53
CA ARG A 43 -5.92 6.08 -7.89
C ARG A 43 -4.94 5.91 -6.74
N VAL A 44 -4.30 4.75 -6.72
CA VAL A 44 -3.15 4.46 -5.87
C VAL A 44 -2.00 4.07 -6.78
N PHE A 45 -0.88 4.75 -6.67
CA PHE A 45 0.34 4.45 -7.42
C PHE A 45 1.26 3.62 -6.53
N ILE A 46 1.77 2.51 -7.07
CA ILE A 46 2.78 1.67 -6.42
C ILE A 46 4.06 1.73 -7.23
N PHE A 47 5.15 2.17 -6.62
CA PHE A 47 6.44 2.29 -7.28
C PHE A 47 7.32 1.06 -7.01
N PHE A 48 8.09 0.65 -8.01
CA PHE A 48 9.01 -0.47 -7.90
C PHE A 48 10.46 0.01 -7.82
N ASP A 49 11.31 -0.71 -7.08
CA ASP A 49 12.74 -0.38 -6.91
C ASP A 49 13.51 -0.25 -8.22
N LYS A 50 13.16 -1.07 -9.21
CA LYS A 50 13.81 -1.07 -10.54
C LYS A 50 13.22 -0.03 -11.49
N GLY A 51 12.38 0.87 -10.98
CA GLY A 51 11.63 1.86 -11.75
C GLY A 51 10.30 1.32 -12.28
N GLY A 52 9.48 2.24 -12.78
CA GLY A 52 8.10 1.97 -13.18
C GLY A 52 7.12 2.05 -12.00
N TYR A 53 5.84 1.91 -12.32
CA TYR A 53 4.77 1.91 -11.33
C TYR A 53 3.55 1.15 -11.83
N ASP A 54 2.79 0.60 -10.90
CA ASP A 54 1.44 0.13 -11.14
C ASP A 54 0.41 1.13 -10.61
N THR A 55 -0.78 1.10 -11.21
CA THR A 55 -1.93 1.91 -10.76
C THR A 55 -3.06 1.00 -10.34
N ILE A 56 -3.50 1.14 -9.08
CA ILE A 56 -4.61 0.40 -8.50
C ILE A 56 -5.79 1.36 -8.33
N ARG A 57 -6.99 0.94 -8.74
CA ARG A 57 -8.22 1.67 -8.40
C ARG A 57 -8.61 1.34 -6.95
N PRO A 58 -9.11 2.31 -6.16
CA PRO A 58 -9.51 2.06 -4.77
C PRO A 58 -10.49 0.90 -4.59
N LEU A 59 -11.38 0.70 -5.56
CA LEU A 59 -12.36 -0.40 -5.58
C LEU A 59 -11.72 -1.79 -5.73
N MET A 60 -10.50 -1.87 -6.22
CA MET A 60 -9.76 -3.13 -6.31
C MET A 60 -9.13 -3.53 -4.98
N ILE A 61 -9.10 -2.64 -3.98
CA ILE A 61 -8.51 -2.93 -2.68
C ILE A 61 -9.55 -3.65 -1.81
N SER A 62 -9.27 -4.89 -1.45
CA SER A 62 -10.14 -5.72 -0.62
C SER A 62 -9.84 -5.55 0.87
N ARG A 63 -8.57 -5.50 1.26
CA ARG A 63 -8.12 -5.23 2.64
C ARG A 63 -6.71 -4.66 2.68
N LEU A 64 -6.35 -4.08 3.83
CA LEU A 64 -5.00 -3.67 4.17
C LEU A 64 -4.54 -4.48 5.38
N THR A 65 -3.31 -4.97 5.39
CA THR A 65 -2.71 -5.64 6.56
C THR A 65 -1.33 -5.09 6.82
N VAL A 66 -1.04 -4.79 8.08
CA VAL A 66 0.34 -4.49 8.49
C VAL A 66 1.20 -5.71 8.19
N ASP A 67 2.36 -5.47 7.60
CA ASP A 67 3.35 -6.49 7.33
C ASP A 67 4.09 -6.79 8.63
N GLN A 68 3.49 -7.65 9.42
CA GLN A 68 4.13 -8.25 10.59
C GLN A 68 5.05 -9.32 10.02
N GLU A 69 6.26 -8.92 9.62
CA GLU A 69 7.35 -9.88 9.54
C GLU A 69 7.52 -10.39 10.97
N THR A 70 7.02 -11.59 11.25
CA THR A 70 7.26 -12.27 12.53
C THR A 70 8.77 -12.27 12.70
N ALA A 71 9.27 -11.44 13.62
CA ALA A 71 10.63 -11.55 14.11
C ALA A 71 10.69 -12.86 14.89
N GLU A 72 10.82 -13.98 14.16
CA GLU A 72 11.26 -15.25 14.73
C GLU A 72 12.69 -15.01 15.21
N THR A 73 12.82 -14.77 16.51
CA THR A 73 14.09 -14.72 17.24
C THR A 73 14.38 -16.09 17.81
#